data_AF-A0A1E7H0H2-F1
#
_entry.id   AF-A0A1E7H0H2-F1
#
_cell.length_a   1.000
_cell.length_b   1.000
_cell.length_c   1.000
_cell.angle_alpha   90.00
_cell.angle_beta   90.00
_cell.angle_gamma   90.00
#
_symmetry.space_group_name_H-M   'P 1'
#
loop_
_entity.id
_entity.type
_entity.pdbx_description
1 polymer ?
#
loop_
_entity_poly.entity_id
_entity_poly.type
_entity_poly.pdbx_seq_one_letter_code
_entity_poly.pdbx_strand_id
1 'polypeptide(L)'
;MKILLDTCTFLWIITDDPRLSLQATRLFVDPANEVYLSVASTWEIAVKYMRGKLSLPKPPEKYIPAKRKQHDIDSLPLDEEATLYLAKLPDFHKDPFDRILICQAIVSGLIILTPDELISQYPLRSMW
;
A
#
# COMPACT_ATOMS: atom_id res chain seq x y z
N MET A 1 -13.68 -8.46 -0.55
CA MET A 1 -13.65 -7.05 -0.05
C MET A 1 -12.60 -6.26 -0.81
N LYS A 2 -12.50 -4.94 -0.64
CA LYS A 2 -11.47 -4.13 -1.31
C LYS A 2 -10.31 -3.81 -0.37
N ILE A 3 -9.11 -4.22 -0.76
CA ILE A 3 -7.91 -4.18 0.07
C ILE A 3 -6.87 -3.27 -0.57
N LEU A 4 -6.35 -2.32 0.20
CA LEU A 4 -5.19 -1.52 -0.16
C LEU A 4 -3.96 -2.09 0.55
N LEU A 5 -2.94 -2.46 -0.23
CA LEU A 5 -1.66 -2.84 0.34
C LEU A 5 -0.87 -1.59 0.71
N ASP A 6 -0.33 -1.58 1.93
CA ASP A 6 0.81 -0.74 2.26
C ASP A 6 2.00 -1.10 1.35
N THR A 7 2.87 -0.12 1.08
CA THR A 7 4.12 -0.31 0.35
C THR A 7 4.96 -1.44 0.93
N CYS A 8 5.10 -1.52 2.27
CA CYS A 8 5.90 -2.58 2.89
C CYS A 8 5.26 -3.96 2.73
N THR A 9 3.94 -4.06 2.92
CA THR A 9 3.16 -5.28 2.72
C THR A 9 3.29 -5.80 1.29
N PHE A 10 3.17 -4.91 0.30
CA PHE A 10 3.37 -5.28 -1.10
C PHE A 10 4.78 -5.84 -1.35
N LEU A 11 5.81 -5.18 -0.82
CA LEU A 11 7.19 -5.64 -0.97
C LEU A 11 7.38 -7.03 -0.35
N TRP A 12 6.81 -7.28 0.83
CA TRP A 12 6.87 -8.57 1.51
C TRP A 12 6.16 -9.68 0.74
N ILE A 13 4.98 -9.40 0.16
CA ILE A 13 4.26 -10.36 -0.68
C ILE A 13 5.11 -10.80 -1.88
N ILE A 14 5.73 -9.84 -2.59
CA ILE A 14 6.43 -10.15 -3.85
C ILE A 14 7.82 -10.76 -3.63
N THR A 15 8.33 -10.71 -2.40
CA THR A 15 9.61 -11.32 -1.97
C THR A 15 9.43 -12.53 -1.06
N ASP A 16 8.20 -12.97 -0.78
CA ASP A 16 7.90 -14.06 0.16
C ASP A 16 8.55 -13.85 1.54
N ASP A 17 8.42 -12.63 2.07
CA ASP A 17 9.07 -12.23 3.32
C ASP A 17 8.29 -12.75 4.55
N PRO A 18 8.96 -13.39 5.53
CA PRO A 18 8.31 -13.99 6.70
C PRO A 18 7.68 -12.96 7.66
N ARG A 19 7.92 -11.66 7.46
CA ARG A 19 7.24 -10.59 8.21
C ARG A 19 5.77 -10.46 7.85
N LEU A 20 5.33 -11.01 6.71
CA LEU A 20 3.92 -11.03 6.36
C LEU A 20 3.15 -11.89 7.37
N SER A 21 2.22 -11.27 8.09
CA SER A 21 1.38 -11.93 9.08
C SER A 21 0.47 -12.99 8.44
N LEU A 22 0.01 -13.94 9.26
CA LEU A 22 -0.93 -14.97 8.82
C LEU A 22 -2.28 -14.39 8.41
N GLN A 23 -2.75 -13.31 9.04
CA GLN A 23 -4.01 -12.68 8.68
C GLN A 23 -3.89 -11.93 7.34
N ALA A 24 -2.85 -11.10 7.15
CA ALA A 24 -2.60 -10.46 5.86
C ALA A 24 -2.43 -11.48 4.72
N THR A 25 -1.70 -12.58 4.96
CA THR A 25 -1.54 -13.68 4.00
C THR A 25 -2.90 -14.27 3.61
N ARG A 26 -3.75 -14.60 4.60
CA ARG A 26 -5.09 -15.16 4.34
C ARG A 26 -5.98 -14.21 3.54
N LEU A 27 -5.97 -12.93 3.88
CA LEU A 27 -6.77 -11.92 3.18
C LEU A 27 -6.27 -11.71 1.74
N PHE A 28 -4.96 -11.73 1.54
CA PHE A 28 -4.35 -11.57 0.22
C PHE A 28 -4.64 -12.75 -0.72
N VAL A 29 -4.58 -14.00 -0.23
CA VAL A 29 -4.80 -15.19 -1.08
C VAL A 29 -6.26 -15.53 -1.34
N ASP A 30 -7.19 -14.89 -0.63
CA ASP A 30 -8.63 -15.12 -0.81
C ASP A 30 -9.12 -14.44 -2.10
N PRO A 31 -9.56 -15.21 -3.12
CA PRO A 31 -9.97 -14.67 -4.41
C PRO A 31 -11.26 -13.84 -4.35
N ALA A 32 -11.98 -13.82 -3.23
CA ALA A 32 -13.12 -12.92 -3.03
C ALA A 32 -12.69 -11.47 -2.72
N ASN A 33 -11.38 -11.23 -2.59
CA ASN A 33 -10.82 -9.91 -2.30
C ASN A 33 -10.19 -9.27 -3.54
N GLU A 34 -10.58 -8.03 -3.81
CA GLU A 34 -9.93 -7.18 -4.79
C GLU A 34 -8.75 -6.50 -4.09
N VAL A 35 -7.53 -6.73 -4.58
CA VAL A 35 -6.29 -6.25 -3.95
C VAL A 35 -5.66 -5.18 -4.82
N TYR A 36 -5.34 -4.04 -4.22
CA TYR A 36 -4.81 -2.89 -4.92
C TYR A 36 -3.46 -2.44 -4.35
N LEU A 37 -2.60 -1.93 -5.25
CA LEU A 37 -1.45 -1.12 -4.89
C LEU A 37 -1.68 0.31 -5.40
N SER A 38 -1.59 1.28 -4.49
CA SER A 38 -1.66 2.70 -4.86
C SER A 38 -0.48 3.13 -5.72
N VAL A 39 -0.75 4.02 -6.67
CA VAL A 39 0.31 4.74 -7.39
C VAL A 39 1.22 5.54 -6.43
N ALA A 40 0.73 5.97 -5.26
CA ALA A 40 1.54 6.62 -4.22
C ALA A 40 2.62 5.67 -3.66
N SER A 41 2.30 4.39 -3.45
CA SER A 41 3.29 3.37 -3.08
C SER A 41 4.33 3.16 -4.17
N THR A 42 3.92 3.19 -5.46
CA THR A 42 4.89 3.09 -6.56
C THR A 42 5.82 4.30 -6.63
N TRP A 43 5.29 5.50 -6.31
CA TRP A 43 6.08 6.72 -6.19
C TRP A 43 7.07 6.63 -5.02
N GLU A 44 6.64 6.15 -3.86
CA GLU A 44 7.51 5.91 -2.71
C GLU A 44 8.65 4.92 -3.03
N ILE A 45 8.32 3.80 -3.67
CA ILE A 45 9.29 2.78 -4.10
C ILE A 45 10.33 3.41 -5.04
N ALA A 46 9.90 4.19 -6.03
CA ALA A 46 10.80 4.86 -6.95
C ALA A 46 11.73 5.85 -6.23
N VAL A 47 11.19 6.65 -5.29
CA VAL A 47 11.97 7.58 -4.47
C VAL A 47 12.99 6.85 -3.59
N LYS A 48 12.60 5.75 -2.94
CA LYS A 48 13.49 4.93 -2.11
C LYS A 48 14.59 4.28 -2.97
N TYR A 49 14.25 3.77 -4.15
CA TYR A 49 15.20 3.19 -5.11
C TYR A 49 16.22 4.24 -5.58
N MET A 50 15.77 5.41 -6.03
CA MET A 50 16.64 6.50 -6.49
C MET A 50 17.61 6.98 -5.40
N ARG A 51 17.18 6.95 -4.13
CA ARG A 51 18.00 7.33 -2.97
C ARG A 51 18.90 6.19 -2.49
N GLY A 52 18.92 5.03 -3.15
CA GLY A 52 19.69 3.86 -2.74
C GLY A 52 19.20 3.19 -1.45
N LYS A 53 18.00 3.54 -0.97
CA LYS A 53 17.40 2.97 0.25
C LYS A 53 16.64 1.67 0.01
N LEU A 54 16.35 1.35 -1.25
CA LEU A 54 15.68 0.13 -1.66
C LEU A 54 16.39 -0.46 -2.88
N SER A 55 16.88 -1.69 -2.76
CA SER A 55 17.45 -2.43 -3.88
C SER A 55 16.38 -3.31 -4.51
N LEU A 56 16.28 -3.27 -5.84
CA LEU A 56 15.36 -4.11 -6.61
C LEU A 56 16.15 -4.91 -7.65
N PRO A 57 15.72 -6.13 -8.01
CA PRO A 57 16.40 -6.94 -9.04
C PRO A 57 16.40 -6.32 -10.43
N LYS A 58 15.45 -5.42 -10.68
CA LYS A 58 15.28 -4.66 -11.92
C LYS A 58 14.82 -3.24 -11.59
N PRO A 59 14.99 -2.28 -12.50
CA PRO A 59 14.46 -0.92 -12.33
C PRO A 59 12.95 -0.93 -11.96
N PRO A 60 12.48 -0.01 -11.10
CA PRO A 60 11.10 0.02 -10.60
C PRO A 60 10.04 -0.03 -11.70
N GLU A 61 10.25 0.68 -12.80
CA GLU A 61 9.32 0.79 -13.93
C GLU A 61 9.08 -0.54 -14.66
N LYS A 62 9.99 -1.51 -14.50
CA LYS A 62 9.84 -2.88 -15.01
C LYS A 62 9.44 -3.87 -13.92
N TYR A 63 10.03 -3.72 -12.74
CA TYR A 63 9.86 -4.69 -11.66
C TYR A 63 8.47 -4.65 -11.04
N ILE A 64 7.98 -3.45 -10.71
CA ILE A 64 6.74 -3.27 -9.95
C ILE A 64 5.50 -3.68 -10.77
N PRO A 65 5.33 -3.25 -12.03
CA PRO A 65 4.18 -3.68 -12.83
C PRO A 65 4.18 -5.20 -13.09
N ALA A 66 5.37 -5.78 -13.33
CA ALA A 66 5.49 -7.22 -13.55
C ALA A 66 5.10 -8.03 -12.31
N LYS A 67 5.56 -7.60 -11.12
CA LYS A 67 5.22 -8.25 -9.86
C LYS A 67 3.76 -8.09 -9.49
N ARG A 68 3.19 -6.90 -9.68
CA ARG A 68 1.75 -6.71 -9.52
C ARG A 68 0.93 -7.65 -10.39
N LYS A 69 1.23 -7.72 -11.69
CA LYS A 69 0.53 -8.61 -12.62
C LYS A 69 0.71 -10.09 -12.25
N GLN A 70 1.90 -10.48 -11.78
CA GLN A 70 2.18 -11.85 -11.32
C GLN A 70 1.32 -12.24 -10.10
N HIS A 71 1.00 -11.28 -9.24
CA HIS A 71 0.32 -11.48 -7.97
C HIS A 71 -1.16 -11.05 -7.98
N ASP A 72 -1.72 -10.74 -9.15
CA ASP A 72 -3.10 -10.26 -9.31
C ASP A 72 -3.43 -9.01 -8.47
N ILE A 73 -2.50 -8.05 -8.46
CA ILE A 73 -2.63 -6.80 -7.71
C ILE A 73 -2.92 -5.65 -8.67
N ASP A 74 -4.10 -5.07 -8.55
CA ASP A 74 -4.57 -3.97 -9.37
C ASP A 74 -3.93 -2.63 -9.01
N SER A 75 -3.97 -1.70 -9.96
CA SER A 75 -3.47 -0.34 -9.74
C SER A 75 -4.59 0.47 -9.14
N LEU A 76 -4.30 1.20 -8.07
CA LEU A 76 -5.21 2.24 -7.59
C LEU A 76 -4.66 3.61 -8.00
N PRO A 77 -5.27 4.28 -9.00
CA PRO A 77 -4.94 5.66 -9.34
C PRO A 77 -5.18 6.59 -8.15
N LEU A 78 -4.46 7.71 -8.14
CA LEU A 78 -4.68 8.79 -7.19
C LEU A 78 -5.63 9.80 -7.81
N ASP A 79 -6.70 10.16 -7.10
CA ASP A 79 -7.67 11.16 -7.51
C ASP A 79 -7.58 12.42 -6.62
N GLU A 80 -8.21 13.49 -7.09
CA GLU A 80 -8.21 14.78 -6.38
C GLU A 80 -8.90 14.66 -5.02
N GLU A 81 -9.96 13.87 -4.91
CA GLU A 81 -10.72 13.71 -3.67
C GLU A 81 -9.85 13.17 -2.54
N ALA A 82 -9.07 12.11 -2.80
CA ALA A 82 -8.11 11.57 -1.84
C ALA A 82 -7.02 12.58 -1.49
N THR A 83 -6.49 13.33 -2.45
CA THR A 83 -5.44 14.32 -2.16
C THR A 83 -5.94 15.50 -1.33
N LEU A 84 -7.16 15.98 -1.59
CA LEU A 84 -7.77 17.10 -0.88
C LEU A 84 -8.27 16.67 0.52
N TYR A 85 -8.54 15.37 0.73
CA TYR A 85 -8.87 14.83 2.05
C TYR A 85 -7.72 15.02 3.06
N LEU A 86 -6.47 15.19 2.60
CA LEU A 86 -5.30 15.41 3.46
C LEU A 86 -5.48 16.56 4.48
N ALA A 87 -6.20 17.61 4.11
CA ALA A 87 -6.47 18.76 4.99
C ALA A 87 -7.37 18.40 6.20
N LYS A 88 -8.11 17.30 6.11
CA LYS A 88 -8.98 16.77 7.18
C LYS A 88 -8.28 15.70 8.01
N LEU A 89 -7.10 15.26 7.60
CA LEU A 89 -6.43 14.13 8.20
C LEU A 89 -5.72 14.55 9.51
N PRO A 90 -5.94 13.86 10.64
CA PRO A 90 -5.17 14.07 11.85
C PRO A 90 -3.65 14.03 11.61
N ASP A 91 -2.89 14.71 12.45
CA ASP A 91 -1.42 14.79 12.31
C ASP A 91 -0.71 13.72 13.17
N PHE A 92 -0.98 12.44 12.89
CA PHE A 92 -0.30 11.32 13.57
C PHE A 92 0.94 10.83 12.80
N HIS A 93 0.90 10.90 11.46
CA HIS A 93 2.01 10.54 10.57
C HIS A 93 2.64 11.75 9.92
N LYS A 94 3.98 11.69 9.79
CA LYS A 94 4.77 12.69 9.05
C LYS A 94 5.08 12.28 7.62
N ASP A 95 5.04 10.98 7.31
CA ASP A 95 5.35 10.51 5.96
C ASP A 95 4.23 10.89 4.99
N PRO A 96 4.51 11.71 3.95
CA PRO A 96 3.48 12.08 2.98
C PRO A 96 2.89 10.88 2.22
N PHE A 97 3.63 9.79 2.01
CA PHE A 97 3.14 8.62 1.29
C PHE A 97 2.09 7.87 2.12
N ASP A 98 2.38 7.62 3.40
CA ASP A 98 1.44 6.99 4.32
C ASP A 98 0.18 7.83 4.47
N ARG A 99 0.33 9.15 4.62
CA ARG A 99 -0.81 10.07 4.73
C ARG A 99 -1.72 10.00 3.51
N ILE A 100 -1.18 9.90 2.31
CA ILE A 100 -1.97 9.77 1.08
C ILE A 100 -2.61 8.38 0.95
N LEU A 101 -1.91 7.30 1.33
CA LEU A 101 -2.48 5.95 1.40
C LEU A 101 -3.69 5.90 2.35
N ILE A 102 -3.55 6.50 3.53
CA ILE A 102 -4.62 6.66 4.51
C ILE A 102 -5.81 7.41 3.90
N CYS A 103 -5.56 8.53 3.21
CA CYS A 103 -6.62 9.31 2.57
C CYS A 103 -7.35 8.49 1.49
N GLN A 104 -6.63 7.78 0.63
CA GLN A 104 -7.23 6.91 -0.38
C GLN A 104 -8.08 5.81 0.24
N ALA A 105 -7.61 5.18 1.32
CA ALA A 105 -8.37 4.15 2.00
C ALA A 105 -9.66 4.70 2.62
N ILE A 106 -9.61 5.88 3.23
CA ILE A 106 -10.80 6.52 3.80
C ILE A 106 -11.81 6.87 2.70
N VAL A 107 -11.37 7.59 1.66
CA VAL A 107 -12.25 8.07 0.58
C VAL A 107 -12.87 6.90 -0.20
N SER A 108 -12.07 5.87 -0.51
CA SER A 108 -12.54 4.70 -1.28
C SER A 108 -13.12 3.58 -0.41
N GLY A 109 -13.19 3.76 0.92
CA GLY A 109 -13.70 2.75 1.86
C GLY A 109 -12.89 1.44 1.88
N LEU A 110 -11.59 1.49 1.58
CA LEU A 110 -10.70 0.32 1.49
C LEU A 110 -10.25 -0.13 2.89
N ILE A 111 -9.85 -1.39 2.98
CA ILE A 111 -9.15 -1.93 4.15
C ILE A 111 -7.65 -1.88 3.87
N ILE A 112 -6.86 -1.26 4.74
CA ILE A 112 -5.39 -1.24 4.59
C ILE A 112 -4.80 -2.50 5.23
N LEU A 113 -3.96 -3.24 4.49
CA LEU A 113 -3.07 -4.24 5.09
C LEU A 113 -1.72 -3.61 5.40
N THR A 114 -1.47 -3.36 6.69
CA THR A 114 -0.26 -2.69 7.16
C THR A 114 0.16 -3.20 8.54
N PRO A 115 1.48 -3.39 8.79
CA PRO A 115 2.01 -3.62 10.13
C PRO A 115 2.06 -2.35 10.98
N ASP A 116 1.83 -1.16 10.41
CA ASP A 116 2.00 0.11 11.10
C ASP A 116 0.83 0.41 12.04
N GLU A 117 1.10 0.32 13.35
CA GLU A 117 0.13 0.60 14.40
C GLU A 117 -0.34 2.06 14.41
N LEU A 118 0.46 3.01 13.92
CA LEU A 118 0.03 4.41 13.80
C LEU A 118 -1.09 4.54 12.77
N ILE A 119 -1.09 3.73 11.70
CA ILE A 119 -2.13 3.81 10.64
C ILE A 119 -3.48 3.38 11.22
N SER A 120 -3.45 2.45 12.18
CA SER A 120 -4.64 1.95 12.87
C SER A 120 -5.29 2.99 13.80
N GLN A 121 -4.64 4.13 14.05
CA GLN A 121 -5.20 5.23 14.85
C GLN A 121 -6.12 6.16 14.05
N TYR A 122 -6.09 6.08 12.71
CA TYR A 122 -7.01 6.82 11.86
C TYR A 122 -8.40 6.17 11.81
N PRO A 123 -9.46 6.92 11.48
CA PRO A 123 -10.81 6.39 11.34
C PRO A 123 -10.98 5.59 10.04
N LEU A 124 -10.19 4.52 9.88
CA LEU A 124 -10.22 3.59 8.76
C LEU A 124 -10.18 2.15 9.24
N ARG A 125 -10.31 1.20 8.32
CA ARG A 125 -10.15 -0.22 8.61
C ARG A 125 -8.74 -0.66 8.25
N SER A 126 -7.97 -1.09 9.24
CA SER A 126 -6.68 -1.74 9.03
C SER A 126 -6.73 -3.19 9.51
N MET A 127 -5.95 -4.07 8.89
CA MET A 127 -5.79 -5.47 9.32
C MET A 127 -4.32 -5.88 9.15
N TRP A 128 -3.84 -6.74 10.06
CA TRP A 128 -2.48 -7.28 10.01
C TRP A 128 -2.46 -8.76 10.39
#